data_AF-A0A178MBZ8-F1
#
_entry.id   AF-A0A178MBZ8-F1
#
_cell.length_a   1.000
_cell.length_b   1.000
_cell.length_c   1.000
_cell.angle_alpha   90.00
_cell.angle_beta   90.00
_cell.angle_gamma   90.00
#
_symmetry.space_group_name_H-M   'P 1'
#
loop_
_entity.id
_entity.type
_entity.pdbx_description
1 polymer ?
#
loop_
_entity_poly.entity_id
_entity_poly.type
_entity_poly.pdbx_seq_one_letter_code
_entity_poly.pdbx_strand_id
1 'polypeptide(L)'
;MDLVGEAGSALKSGDHRQAAAILDPLLALVPNHADANALGGIVSLLHGRASEAAQRLALAFDGLETLSGQVVLSYAAALAALDLTPKADEILAAYPYPQAAKSLLDVADNLVREGRRIEALGILRFIAGLDDPWLDDPAHAFALAVRLVALSDSDAARLVVDRYLAGPDRRFEALAIRAGIDVLAGELDTAAAAMEQLRRHRSDLAEDPRLPAKLHQLHEGWGSEGRDGGANSFGTDHFVALPRSDLLIGRGEEATGWRAARQIVVYHVSESGGTSLVGALDKLNGGRYRACVTRAEADQFAALDDAQRHDISLVHWHLPLPIRPLVSSSARIVSMVRDPVQRVVSHYYWQARHRGQGVPWVSDQIEAGMSLRDWVDWLADREVDALSNWITALEPPRADPQSAAGLLEAADRHIDFLGITEFFDESLFILAALLGADRVPKWERAATGGPPKLSDLDPAIIRRIETITEADREFFHACRSRFLERYGDMVEFHQRHIGSLEMRRA
;
A
#
# COMPACT_ATOMS: atom_id res chain seq x y z
N MET A 1 -6.50 29.32 -32.57
CA MET A 1 -7.16 28.54 -31.51
C MET A 1 -6.66 29.10 -30.19
N ASP A 2 -7.54 29.22 -29.20
CA ASP A 2 -7.19 29.65 -27.85
C ASP A 2 -6.47 28.50 -27.12
N LEU A 3 -5.15 28.45 -27.26
CA LEU A 3 -4.31 27.40 -26.68
C LEU A 3 -4.43 27.35 -25.14
N VAL A 4 -4.67 28.49 -24.50
CA VAL A 4 -4.87 28.57 -23.04
C VAL A 4 -6.19 27.89 -22.67
N GLY A 5 -7.28 28.18 -23.40
CA GLY A 5 -8.56 27.51 -23.20
C GLY A 5 -8.51 25.99 -23.42
N GLU A 6 -7.71 25.54 -24.38
CA GLU A 6 -7.50 24.12 -24.68
C GLU A 6 -6.70 23.41 -23.57
N ALA A 7 -5.61 24.03 -23.09
CA ALA A 7 -4.86 23.54 -21.94
C ALA A 7 -5.70 23.50 -20.65
N GLY A 8 -6.54 24.51 -20.43
CA GLY A 8 -7.47 24.55 -19.30
C GLY A 8 -8.52 23.43 -19.37
N SER A 9 -8.96 23.05 -20.57
CA SER A 9 -9.89 21.92 -20.77
C SER A 9 -9.22 20.58 -20.47
N ALA A 10 -7.97 20.39 -20.91
CA ALA A 10 -7.19 19.20 -20.59
C ALA A 10 -6.93 19.04 -19.08
N LEU A 11 -6.63 20.14 -18.38
CA LEU A 11 -6.49 20.13 -16.91
C LEU A 11 -7.80 19.71 -16.22
N LYS A 12 -8.96 20.23 -16.66
CA LYS A 12 -10.26 19.88 -16.09
C LYS A 12 -10.64 18.41 -16.25
N SER A 13 -10.14 17.76 -17.32
CA SER A 13 -10.33 16.32 -17.53
C SER A 13 -9.27 15.45 -16.83
N GLY A 14 -8.32 16.06 -16.11
CA GLY A 14 -7.21 15.36 -15.45
C GLY A 14 -6.04 15.01 -16.38
N ASP A 15 -6.02 15.45 -17.64
CA ASP A 15 -4.90 15.20 -18.57
C ASP A 15 -3.84 16.31 -18.47
N HIS A 16 -3.10 16.30 -17.36
CA HIS A 16 -2.03 17.27 -17.11
C HIS A 16 -0.84 17.13 -18.09
N ARG A 17 -0.67 15.98 -18.75
CA ARG A 17 0.41 15.77 -19.73
C ARG A 17 0.08 16.50 -21.03
N GLN A 18 -1.16 16.38 -21.50
CA GLN A 18 -1.64 17.15 -22.64
C GLN A 18 -1.59 18.65 -22.35
N ALA A 19 -2.02 19.08 -21.16
CA ALA A 19 -1.91 20.48 -20.76
C ALA A 19 -0.46 20.99 -20.81
N ALA A 20 0.50 20.22 -20.29
CA ALA A 20 1.93 20.55 -20.37
C ALA A 20 2.43 20.70 -21.81
N ALA A 21 2.06 19.75 -22.68
CA ALA A 21 2.46 19.76 -24.10
C ALA A 21 1.93 20.99 -24.86
N ILE A 22 0.81 21.58 -24.41
CA ILE A 22 0.25 22.82 -24.97
C ILE A 22 0.95 24.05 -24.36
N LEU A 23 1.14 24.07 -23.04
CA LEU A 23 1.60 25.24 -22.30
C LEU A 23 3.09 25.51 -22.45
N ASP A 24 3.94 24.48 -22.47
CA ASP A 24 5.40 24.67 -22.51
C ASP A 24 5.86 25.38 -23.81
N PRO A 25 5.39 25.01 -25.03
CA PRO A 25 5.71 25.76 -26.24
C PRO A 25 5.16 27.19 -26.24
N LEU A 26 3.96 27.39 -25.67
CA LEU A 26 3.34 28.71 -25.57
C LEU A 26 4.15 29.64 -24.65
N LEU A 27 4.58 29.13 -23.49
CA LEU A 27 5.40 29.87 -22.54
C LEU A 27 6.81 30.13 -23.06
N ALA A 28 7.36 29.27 -23.91
CA ALA A 28 8.62 29.54 -24.60
C ALA A 28 8.51 30.73 -25.58
N LEU A 29 7.35 30.91 -26.23
CA LEU A 29 7.09 32.00 -27.16
C LEU A 29 6.67 33.30 -26.46
N VAL A 30 5.88 33.19 -25.39
CA VAL A 30 5.33 34.32 -24.65
C VAL A 30 5.54 34.12 -23.14
N PRO A 31 6.78 34.33 -22.64
CA PRO A 31 7.14 33.98 -21.25
C PRO A 31 6.35 34.69 -20.16
N ASN A 32 5.76 35.85 -20.47
CA ASN A 32 5.00 36.66 -19.51
C ASN A 32 3.48 36.54 -19.72
N HIS A 33 3.00 35.54 -20.46
CA HIS A 33 1.57 35.36 -20.65
C HIS A 33 0.93 34.90 -19.33
N ALA A 34 0.09 35.74 -18.73
CA ALA A 34 -0.43 35.51 -17.39
C ALA A 34 -1.19 34.19 -17.23
N ASP A 35 -2.21 33.95 -18.06
CA ASP A 35 -3.03 32.73 -17.94
C ASP A 35 -2.24 31.45 -18.24
N ALA A 36 -1.35 31.48 -19.24
CA ALA A 36 -0.47 30.36 -19.55
C ALA A 36 0.49 30.06 -18.39
N ASN A 37 1.00 31.09 -17.72
CA ASN A 37 1.84 30.93 -16.53
C ASN A 37 1.04 30.37 -15.35
N ALA A 38 -0.21 30.79 -15.18
CA ALA A 38 -1.08 30.26 -14.13
C ALA A 38 -1.35 28.75 -14.34
N LEU A 39 -1.82 28.37 -15.53
CA LEU A 39 -2.05 26.96 -15.87
C LEU A 39 -0.74 26.16 -15.87
N GLY A 40 0.34 26.75 -16.38
CA GLY A 40 1.67 26.14 -16.42
C GLY A 40 2.24 25.92 -15.03
N GLY A 41 1.93 26.79 -14.08
CA GLY A 41 2.28 26.63 -12.68
C GLY A 41 1.49 25.51 -12.00
N ILE A 42 0.19 25.37 -12.28
CA ILE A 42 -0.61 24.22 -11.82
C ILE A 42 -0.03 22.90 -12.36
N VAL A 43 0.29 22.85 -13.65
CA VAL A 43 0.91 21.68 -14.29
C VAL A 43 2.26 21.35 -13.66
N SER A 44 3.12 22.36 -13.47
CA SER A 44 4.41 22.17 -12.79
C SER A 44 4.22 21.69 -11.37
N LEU A 45 3.21 22.21 -10.66
CA LEU A 45 2.87 21.74 -9.33
C LEU A 45 2.53 20.26 -9.42
N LEU A 46 1.55 19.84 -10.23
CA LEU A 46 1.12 18.42 -10.42
C LEU A 46 2.29 17.48 -10.79
N HIS A 47 3.29 17.97 -11.51
CA HIS A 47 4.48 17.19 -11.88
C HIS A 47 5.58 17.13 -10.79
N GLY A 48 5.35 17.61 -9.57
CA GLY A 48 6.38 17.62 -8.53
C GLY A 48 7.42 18.74 -8.68
N ARG A 49 7.20 19.69 -9.60
CA ARG A 49 8.14 20.78 -9.90
C ARG A 49 7.74 22.05 -9.15
N ALA A 50 7.70 21.96 -7.82
CA ALA A 50 7.11 22.98 -6.98
C ALA A 50 7.80 24.37 -7.10
N SER A 51 9.14 24.43 -7.18
CA SER A 51 9.85 25.70 -7.40
C SER A 51 9.52 26.35 -8.74
N GLU A 52 9.39 25.55 -9.80
CA GLU A 52 8.97 26.03 -11.12
C GLU A 52 7.50 26.49 -11.09
N ALA A 53 6.64 25.77 -10.37
CA ALA A 53 5.27 26.18 -10.14
C ALA A 53 5.19 27.57 -9.49
N ALA A 54 5.96 27.80 -8.42
CA ALA A 54 6.01 29.08 -7.72
C ALA A 54 6.46 30.22 -8.65
N GLN A 55 7.51 29.99 -9.45
CA GLN A 55 8.02 30.98 -10.40
C GLN A 55 6.98 31.33 -11.48
N ARG A 56 6.37 30.31 -12.09
CA ARG A 56 5.33 30.50 -13.10
C ARG A 56 4.13 31.24 -12.49
N LEU A 57 3.67 30.85 -11.31
CA LEU A 57 2.53 31.51 -10.66
C LEU A 57 2.84 32.95 -10.23
N ALA A 58 4.08 33.26 -9.82
CA ALA A 58 4.50 34.64 -9.57
C ALA A 58 4.46 35.50 -10.84
N LEU A 59 4.96 34.98 -11.97
CA LEU A 59 4.87 35.66 -13.27
C LEU A 59 3.42 35.85 -13.72
N ALA A 60 2.56 34.87 -13.47
CA ALA A 60 1.13 35.00 -13.72
C ALA A 60 0.52 36.13 -12.89
N PHE A 61 0.94 36.26 -11.64
CA PHE A 61 0.43 37.25 -10.70
C PHE A 61 0.83 38.68 -11.08
N ASP A 62 2.09 38.90 -11.47
CA ASP A 62 2.59 40.21 -11.90
C ASP A 62 1.93 40.71 -13.20
N GLY A 63 1.38 39.79 -14.01
CA GLY A 63 0.80 40.08 -15.32
C GLY A 63 -0.72 40.34 -15.33
N LEU A 64 -1.43 40.21 -14.20
CA LEU A 64 -2.89 40.30 -14.16
C LEU A 64 -3.37 41.64 -13.58
N GLU A 65 -4.05 42.46 -14.38
CA GLU A 65 -4.81 43.62 -13.90
C GLU A 65 -6.06 43.20 -13.11
N THR A 66 -6.61 42.02 -13.41
CA THR A 66 -7.70 41.38 -12.64
C THR A 66 -7.42 39.88 -12.55
N LEU A 67 -7.36 39.35 -11.33
CA LEU A 67 -7.15 37.93 -11.09
C LEU A 67 -8.48 37.19 -11.12
N SER A 68 -8.57 36.12 -11.92
CA SER A 68 -9.62 35.14 -11.68
C SER A 68 -9.33 34.44 -10.36
N GLY A 69 -10.35 34.25 -9.53
CA GLY A 69 -10.15 33.67 -8.20
C GLY A 69 -9.54 32.25 -8.25
N GLN A 70 -9.72 31.52 -9.34
CA GLN A 70 -9.10 30.21 -9.54
C GLN A 70 -7.57 30.27 -9.66
N VAL A 71 -7.02 31.35 -10.23
CA VAL A 71 -5.57 31.58 -10.31
C VAL A 71 -5.00 31.92 -8.94
N VAL A 72 -5.70 32.75 -8.17
CA VAL A 72 -5.35 33.10 -6.77
C VAL A 72 -5.28 31.84 -5.91
N LEU A 73 -6.30 30.98 -6.00
CA LEU A 73 -6.36 29.73 -5.24
C LEU A 73 -5.25 28.76 -5.64
N SER A 74 -4.98 28.62 -6.93
CA SER A 74 -3.92 27.75 -7.42
C SER A 74 -2.54 28.25 -6.97
N TYR A 75 -2.35 29.57 -6.90
CA TYR A 75 -1.12 30.17 -6.40
C TYR A 75 -0.94 29.96 -4.90
N ALA A 76 -2.00 30.20 -4.12
CA ALA A 76 -2.00 29.93 -2.68
C ALA A 76 -1.73 28.43 -2.40
N ALA A 77 -2.33 27.51 -3.17
CA ALA A 77 -2.07 26.07 -3.06
C ALA A 77 -0.61 25.71 -3.30
N ALA A 78 0.00 26.26 -4.36
CA ALA A 78 1.40 25.98 -4.69
C ALA A 78 2.36 26.52 -3.62
N LEU A 79 2.09 27.71 -3.09
CA LEU A 79 2.87 28.29 -2.00
C LEU A 79 2.71 27.49 -0.71
N ALA A 80 1.49 27.05 -0.36
CA ALA A 80 1.24 26.17 0.77
C ALA A 80 1.96 24.81 0.62
N ALA A 81 1.93 24.21 -0.57
CA ALA A 81 2.66 22.98 -0.87
C ALA A 81 4.19 23.12 -0.73
N LEU A 82 4.70 24.36 -0.80
CA LEU A 82 6.11 24.71 -0.61
C LEU A 82 6.46 25.18 0.81
N ASP A 83 5.52 25.09 1.76
CA ASP A 83 5.66 25.61 3.12
C ASP A 83 5.87 27.14 3.17
N LEU A 84 5.33 27.87 2.19
CA LEU A 84 5.36 29.33 2.09
C LEU A 84 4.03 29.96 2.53
N THR A 85 3.44 29.45 3.61
CA THR A 85 2.14 29.84 4.16
C THR A 85 1.95 31.35 4.33
N PRO A 86 2.90 32.13 4.89
CA PRO A 86 2.71 33.58 5.04
C PRO A 86 2.46 34.30 3.71
N LYS A 87 3.04 33.80 2.61
CA LYS A 87 2.84 34.38 1.28
C LYS A 87 1.50 33.97 0.69
N ALA A 88 1.08 32.74 0.93
CA ALA A 88 -0.25 32.26 0.54
C ALA A 88 -1.36 33.07 1.26
N ASP A 89 -1.18 33.38 2.55
CA ASP A 89 -2.07 34.25 3.32
C ASP A 89 -2.16 35.67 2.76
N GLU A 90 -1.00 36.27 2.44
CA GLU A 90 -0.94 37.61 1.82
C GLU A 90 -1.76 37.67 0.51
N ILE A 91 -1.68 36.61 -0.30
CA ILE A 91 -2.40 36.51 -1.57
C ILE A 91 -3.90 36.36 -1.36
N LEU A 92 -4.34 35.49 -0.45
CA LEU A 92 -5.78 35.33 -0.17
C LEU A 92 -6.38 36.57 0.51
N ALA A 93 -5.61 37.28 1.35
CA ALA A 93 -6.04 38.53 1.97
C ALA A 93 -6.21 39.65 0.94
N ALA A 94 -5.33 39.71 -0.06
CA ALA A 94 -5.44 40.67 -1.16
C ALA A 94 -6.60 40.35 -2.13
N TYR A 95 -6.99 39.08 -2.23
CA TYR A 95 -8.02 38.59 -3.14
C TYR A 95 -8.98 37.62 -2.45
N PRO A 96 -9.90 38.12 -1.61
CA PRO A 96 -10.81 37.27 -0.85
C PRO A 96 -11.68 36.45 -1.78
N TYR A 97 -11.58 35.12 -1.67
CA TYR A 97 -12.35 34.18 -2.47
C TYR A 97 -13.31 33.38 -1.58
N PRO A 98 -14.63 33.44 -1.81
CA PRO A 98 -15.58 32.62 -1.07
C PRO A 98 -15.30 31.14 -1.30
N GLN A 99 -15.22 30.33 -0.24
CA GLN A 99 -14.98 28.88 -0.33
C GLN A 99 -13.61 28.50 -0.93
N ALA A 100 -12.58 29.29 -0.62
CA ALA A 100 -11.20 28.97 -0.93
C ALA A 100 -10.81 27.58 -0.40
N ALA A 101 -11.21 27.29 0.84
CA ALA A 101 -10.95 26.02 1.51
C ALA A 101 -11.45 24.81 0.71
N LYS A 102 -12.65 24.87 0.14
CA LYS A 102 -13.22 23.79 -0.68
C LYS A 102 -12.36 23.51 -1.92
N SER A 103 -11.99 24.55 -2.64
CA SER A 103 -11.24 24.41 -3.89
C SER A 103 -9.82 23.90 -3.64
N LEU A 104 -9.20 24.36 -2.55
CA LEU A 104 -7.89 23.88 -2.11
C LEU A 104 -7.96 22.41 -1.66
N LEU A 105 -9.08 21.99 -1.06
CA LEU A 105 -9.29 20.60 -0.67
C LEU A 105 -9.34 19.67 -1.89
N ASP A 106 -10.00 20.07 -2.97
CA ASP A 106 -10.04 19.31 -4.22
C ASP A 106 -8.63 19.15 -4.82
N VAL A 107 -7.78 20.18 -4.71
CA VAL A 107 -6.35 20.11 -5.13
C VAL A 107 -5.58 19.13 -4.25
N ALA A 108 -5.73 19.19 -2.93
CA ALA A 108 -5.09 18.26 -2.02
C ALA A 108 -5.51 16.80 -2.30
N ASP A 109 -6.79 16.55 -2.58
CA ASP A 109 -7.31 15.22 -2.90
C ASP A 109 -6.74 14.67 -4.22
N ASN A 110 -6.55 15.52 -5.23
CA ASN A 110 -5.85 15.14 -6.46
C ASN A 110 -4.40 14.74 -6.17
N LEU A 111 -3.68 15.54 -5.38
CA LEU A 111 -2.29 15.24 -5.00
C LEU A 111 -2.16 13.94 -4.21
N VAL A 112 -3.08 13.64 -3.30
CA VAL A 112 -3.13 12.35 -2.60
C VAL A 112 -3.34 11.19 -3.58
N ARG A 113 -4.26 11.32 -4.54
CA ARG A 113 -4.50 10.29 -5.56
C ARG A 113 -3.26 10.03 -6.42
N GLU A 114 -2.46 11.06 -6.67
CA GLU A 114 -1.19 10.99 -7.40
C GLU A 114 0.01 10.56 -6.52
N GLY A 115 -0.20 10.25 -5.24
CA GLY A 115 0.85 9.80 -4.31
C GLY A 115 1.72 10.92 -3.73
N ARG A 116 1.35 12.19 -3.94
CA ARG A 116 2.10 13.38 -3.53
C ARG A 116 1.66 13.92 -2.18
N ARG A 117 1.92 13.10 -1.16
CA ARG A 117 1.40 13.26 0.20
C ARG A 117 1.97 14.48 0.93
N ILE A 118 3.23 14.85 0.70
CA ILE A 118 3.88 15.99 1.39
C ILE A 118 3.24 17.31 0.94
N GLU A 119 3.06 17.47 -0.36
CA GLU A 119 2.45 18.67 -0.94
C GLU A 119 0.97 18.78 -0.58
N ALA A 120 0.25 17.66 -0.61
CA ALA A 120 -1.13 17.61 -0.11
C ALA A 120 -1.21 18.02 1.36
N LEU A 121 -0.30 17.54 2.20
CA LEU A 121 -0.26 17.89 3.61
C LEU A 121 -0.01 19.39 3.84
N GLY A 122 0.92 19.99 3.08
CA GLY A 122 1.15 21.44 3.12
C GLY A 122 -0.12 22.25 2.82
N ILE A 123 -0.87 21.84 1.79
CA ILE A 123 -2.16 22.48 1.45
C ILE A 123 -3.20 22.26 2.55
N LEU A 124 -3.33 21.05 3.11
CA LEU A 124 -4.33 20.77 4.15
C LEU A 124 -4.04 21.54 5.44
N ARG A 125 -2.76 21.68 5.83
CA ARG A 125 -2.33 22.54 6.95
C ARG A 125 -2.70 23.99 6.72
N PHE A 126 -2.47 24.47 5.49
CA PHE A 126 -2.86 25.81 5.11
C PHE A 126 -4.37 26.01 5.22
N ILE A 127 -5.18 25.09 4.67
CA ILE A 127 -6.65 25.12 4.80
C ILE A 127 -7.06 25.17 6.27
N ALA A 128 -6.44 24.37 7.15
CA ALA A 128 -6.74 24.37 8.58
C ALA A 128 -6.52 25.74 9.26
N GLY A 129 -5.59 26.55 8.75
CA GLY A 129 -5.34 27.92 9.21
C GLY A 129 -6.31 28.96 8.68
N LEU A 130 -6.98 28.71 7.54
CA LEU A 130 -7.82 29.72 6.87
C LEU A 130 -9.03 30.14 7.68
N ASP A 131 -9.31 31.45 7.70
CA ASP A 131 -10.60 32.01 8.15
C ASP A 131 -11.63 31.98 7.03
N ASP A 132 -12.04 30.76 6.66
CA ASP A 132 -13.01 30.50 5.60
C ASP A 132 -14.35 29.99 6.18
N PRO A 133 -15.49 30.67 5.92
CA PRO A 133 -16.82 30.24 6.39
C PRO A 133 -17.22 28.83 5.94
N TRP A 134 -16.60 28.28 4.89
CA TRP A 134 -16.83 26.88 4.49
C TRP A 134 -16.44 25.88 5.58
N LEU A 135 -15.43 26.21 6.40
CA LEU A 135 -14.98 25.40 7.54
C LEU A 135 -15.88 25.56 8.78
N ASP A 136 -16.84 26.48 8.76
CA ASP A 136 -17.85 26.60 9.82
C ASP A 136 -18.88 25.45 9.77
N ASP A 137 -18.95 24.70 8.68
CA ASP A 137 -19.77 23.49 8.63
C ASP A 137 -19.02 22.31 9.29
N PRO A 138 -19.62 21.64 10.30
CA PRO A 138 -18.98 20.51 10.98
C PRO A 138 -18.61 19.36 10.05
N ALA A 139 -19.38 19.12 8.98
CA ALA A 139 -19.09 18.05 8.03
C ALA A 139 -17.80 18.34 7.24
N HIS A 140 -17.58 19.60 6.87
CA HIS A 140 -16.36 20.01 6.16
C HIS A 140 -15.12 20.02 7.06
N ALA A 141 -15.25 20.54 8.28
CA ALA A 141 -14.18 20.50 9.28
C ALA A 141 -13.76 19.05 9.60
N PHE A 142 -14.73 18.15 9.78
CA PHE A 142 -14.46 16.73 9.97
C PHE A 142 -13.78 16.10 8.75
N ALA A 143 -14.27 16.40 7.55
CA ALA A 143 -13.70 15.88 6.30
C ALA A 143 -12.22 16.31 6.10
N LEU A 144 -11.87 17.54 6.48
CA LEU A 144 -10.49 18.03 6.48
C LEU A 144 -9.64 17.31 7.54
N ALA A 145 -10.15 17.18 8.77
CA ALA A 145 -9.43 16.56 9.86
C ALA A 145 -9.15 15.06 9.61
N VAL A 146 -10.09 14.32 9.03
CA VAL A 146 -9.88 12.91 8.63
C VAL A 146 -8.74 12.79 7.62
N ARG A 147 -8.64 13.71 6.65
CA ARG A 147 -7.54 13.72 5.67
C ARG A 147 -6.20 14.02 6.32
N LEU A 148 -6.16 14.96 7.25
CA LEU A 148 -4.95 15.28 8.02
C LEU A 148 -4.47 14.07 8.83
N VAL A 149 -5.38 13.33 9.50
CA VAL A 149 -5.03 12.07 10.18
C VAL A 149 -4.56 11.00 9.19
N ALA A 150 -5.21 10.86 8.04
CA ALA A 150 -4.81 9.90 7.00
C ALA A 150 -3.43 10.21 6.38
N LEU A 151 -2.95 11.44 6.53
CA LEU A 151 -1.59 11.86 6.18
C LEU A 151 -0.66 11.98 7.41
N SER A 152 -1.05 11.36 8.52
CA SER A 152 -0.27 11.28 9.76
C SER A 152 0.00 12.63 10.45
N ASP A 153 -0.91 13.58 10.33
CA ASP A 153 -0.84 14.88 11.01
C ASP A 153 -2.03 15.13 11.95
N SER A 154 -1.99 14.41 13.08
CA SER A 154 -3.01 14.51 14.13
C SER A 154 -3.04 15.88 14.80
N ASP A 155 -1.93 16.63 14.81
CA ASP A 155 -1.87 17.95 15.44
C ASP A 155 -2.59 19.01 14.60
N ALA A 156 -2.38 19.00 13.28
CA ALA A 156 -3.17 19.84 12.38
C ALA A 156 -4.65 19.43 12.40
N ALA A 157 -4.96 18.13 12.46
CA ALA A 157 -6.35 17.66 12.60
C ALA A 157 -7.02 18.20 13.87
N ARG A 158 -6.31 18.19 15.01
CA ARG A 158 -6.80 18.79 16.26
C ARG A 158 -7.00 20.29 16.17
N LEU A 159 -6.11 21.01 15.48
CA LEU A 159 -6.27 22.45 15.29
C LEU A 159 -7.60 22.79 14.59
N VAL A 160 -8.00 22.00 13.59
CA VAL A 160 -9.29 22.12 12.91
C VAL A 160 -10.45 21.92 13.91
N VAL A 161 -10.34 20.95 14.81
CA VAL A 161 -11.36 20.70 15.85
C VAL A 161 -11.39 21.78 16.92
N ASP A 162 -10.23 22.27 17.36
CA ASP A 162 -10.13 23.26 18.42
C ASP A 162 -10.72 24.60 17.99
N ARG A 163 -10.54 24.96 16.71
CA ARG A 163 -11.24 26.09 16.09
C ARG A 163 -12.76 25.92 16.14
N TYR A 164 -13.23 24.71 15.90
CA TYR A 164 -14.65 24.38 15.93
C TYR A 164 -15.22 24.36 17.37
N LEU A 165 -14.42 23.92 18.36
CA LEU A 165 -14.74 23.94 19.80
C LEU A 165 -14.90 25.35 20.38
N ALA A 166 -14.29 26.36 19.76
CA ALA A 166 -14.38 27.75 20.22
C ALA A 166 -15.78 28.36 20.06
N GLY A 167 -16.65 27.75 19.25
CA GLY A 167 -18.05 28.16 19.08
C GLY A 167 -18.95 27.66 20.23
N PRO A 168 -19.69 28.54 20.94
CA PRO A 168 -20.50 28.16 22.11
C PRO A 168 -21.59 27.12 21.82
N ASP A 169 -22.10 27.07 20.58
CA ASP A 169 -23.23 26.21 20.18
C ASP A 169 -22.82 24.88 19.53
N ARG A 170 -21.51 24.56 19.48
CA ARG A 170 -20.95 23.48 18.64
C ARG A 170 -20.18 22.41 19.42
N ARG A 171 -20.22 22.47 20.75
CA ARG A 171 -19.42 21.59 21.63
C ARG A 171 -19.69 20.11 21.42
N PHE A 172 -20.93 19.72 21.10
CA PHE A 172 -21.28 18.32 20.92
C PHE A 172 -20.66 17.73 19.64
N GLU A 173 -20.89 18.36 18.48
CA GLU A 173 -20.30 17.96 17.21
C GLU A 173 -18.78 17.98 17.28
N ALA A 174 -18.22 19.01 17.92
CA ALA A 174 -16.78 19.14 18.10
C ALA A 174 -16.17 17.99 18.93
N LEU A 175 -16.82 17.59 20.03
CA LEU A 175 -16.39 16.45 20.85
C LEU A 175 -16.53 15.11 20.10
N ALA A 176 -17.55 14.97 19.24
CA ALA A 176 -17.70 13.79 18.39
C ALA A 176 -16.58 13.70 17.34
N ILE A 177 -16.27 14.83 16.70
CA ILE A 177 -15.18 14.97 15.73
C ILE A 177 -13.84 14.69 16.41
N ARG A 178 -13.58 15.26 17.60
CA ARG A 178 -12.40 15.00 18.43
C ARG A 178 -12.22 13.52 18.72
N ALA A 179 -13.27 12.87 19.23
CA ALA A 179 -13.25 11.43 19.52
C ALA A 179 -12.97 10.60 18.27
N GLY A 180 -13.58 10.94 17.13
CA GLY A 180 -13.32 10.28 15.85
C GLY A 180 -11.87 10.40 15.39
N ILE A 181 -11.27 11.58 15.53
CA ILE A 181 -9.85 11.83 15.20
C ILE A 181 -8.94 11.06 16.14
N ASP A 182 -9.18 11.09 17.45
CA ASP A 182 -8.35 10.39 18.43
C ASP A 182 -8.41 8.86 18.21
N VAL A 183 -9.56 8.32 17.79
CA VAL A 183 -9.67 6.92 17.34
C VAL A 183 -8.82 6.66 16.10
N LEU A 184 -8.93 7.51 15.07
CA LEU A 184 -8.18 7.36 13.82
C LEU A 184 -6.66 7.52 14.03
N ALA A 185 -6.25 8.33 15.00
CA ALA A 185 -4.86 8.53 15.40
C ALA A 185 -4.32 7.41 16.33
N GLY A 186 -5.16 6.45 16.75
CA GLY A 186 -4.77 5.36 17.65
C GLY A 186 -4.68 5.76 19.14
N GLU A 187 -5.18 6.93 19.51
CA GLU A 187 -5.17 7.46 20.88
C GLU A 187 -6.44 7.10 21.65
N LEU A 188 -6.61 5.81 21.92
CA LEU A 188 -7.85 5.26 22.46
C LEU A 188 -8.24 5.83 23.83
N ASP A 189 -7.27 6.19 24.67
CA ASP A 189 -7.54 6.78 25.99
C ASP A 189 -8.09 8.21 25.87
N THR A 190 -7.52 9.01 24.97
CA THR A 190 -8.00 10.37 24.66
C THR A 190 -9.40 10.31 24.05
N ALA A 191 -9.61 9.37 23.10
CA ALA A 191 -10.92 9.13 22.51
C ALA A 191 -11.97 8.72 23.54
N ALA A 192 -11.62 7.82 24.47
CA ALA A 192 -12.51 7.39 25.53
C ALA A 192 -12.90 8.56 26.46
N ALA A 193 -11.94 9.42 26.79
CA ALA A 193 -12.20 10.62 27.58
C ALA A 193 -13.14 11.60 26.85
N ALA A 194 -12.93 11.83 25.55
CA ALA A 194 -13.80 12.67 24.71
C ALA A 194 -15.23 12.08 24.61
N MET A 195 -15.35 10.77 24.39
CA MET A 195 -16.64 10.08 24.36
C MET A 195 -17.38 10.15 25.70
N GLU A 196 -16.67 10.12 26.82
CA GLU A 196 -17.26 10.26 28.14
C GLU A 196 -17.76 11.69 28.40
N GLN A 197 -17.02 12.71 27.96
CA GLN A 197 -17.52 14.09 27.96
C GLN A 197 -18.77 14.24 27.09
N LEU A 198 -18.78 13.60 25.91
CA LEU A 198 -19.93 13.61 25.01
C LEU A 198 -21.15 12.93 25.63
N ARG A 199 -20.98 11.84 26.39
CA ARG A 199 -22.07 11.20 27.14
C ARG A 199 -22.65 12.12 28.21
N ARG A 200 -21.81 12.85 28.95
CA ARG A 200 -22.25 13.81 29.97
C ARG A 200 -23.02 14.99 29.35
N HIS A 201 -22.62 15.47 28.18
CA HIS A 201 -23.40 16.47 27.45
C HIS A 201 -24.67 15.90 26.79
N ARG A 202 -24.68 14.62 26.42
CA ARG A 202 -25.87 13.96 25.86
C ARG A 202 -27.00 13.84 26.89
N SER A 203 -26.70 13.66 28.17
CA SER A 203 -27.73 13.71 29.23
C SER A 203 -28.38 15.09 29.35
N ASP A 204 -27.66 16.15 28.97
CA ASP A 204 -28.19 17.52 28.96
C ASP A 204 -28.98 17.83 27.67
N LEU A 205 -28.68 17.11 26.57
CA LEU A 205 -29.27 17.28 25.23
C LEU A 205 -30.41 16.31 24.90
N ALA A 206 -30.78 15.41 25.82
CA ALA A 206 -31.85 14.42 25.63
C ALA A 206 -33.24 15.03 25.34
N GLU A 207 -33.37 16.36 25.40
CA GLU A 207 -34.56 17.12 25.03
C GLU A 207 -34.56 17.68 23.58
N ASP A 208 -33.48 17.56 22.78
CA ASP A 208 -33.47 18.04 21.38
C ASP A 208 -33.87 16.91 20.37
N PRO A 209 -35.06 17.00 19.75
CA PRO A 209 -35.57 15.97 18.84
C PRO A 209 -34.83 15.87 17.49
N ARG A 210 -33.91 16.78 17.18
CA ARG A 210 -33.17 16.78 15.88
C ARG A 210 -31.91 15.90 15.91
N LEU A 211 -31.45 15.50 17.10
CA LEU A 211 -30.18 14.80 17.31
C LEU A 211 -30.13 13.36 16.74
N PRO A 212 -31.19 12.53 16.85
CA PRO A 212 -31.17 11.15 16.35
C PRO A 212 -30.99 11.05 14.83
N ALA A 213 -31.55 11.99 14.06
CA ALA A 213 -31.46 11.98 12.59
C ALA A 213 -30.05 12.32 12.07
N LYS A 214 -29.35 13.27 12.72
CA LYS A 214 -27.96 13.62 12.37
C LYS A 214 -26.97 12.51 12.71
N LEU A 215 -27.17 11.82 13.84
CA LEU A 215 -26.37 10.65 14.21
C LEU A 215 -26.61 9.45 13.28
N HIS A 216 -27.85 9.29 12.80
CA HIS A 216 -28.18 8.26 11.81
C HIS A 216 -27.49 8.52 10.46
N GLN A 217 -27.46 9.77 9.97
CA GLN A 217 -26.71 10.13 8.75
C GLN A 217 -25.19 9.89 8.87
N LEU A 218 -24.59 10.14 10.04
CA LEU A 218 -23.18 9.84 10.30
C LEU A 218 -22.92 8.32 10.37
N HIS A 219 -23.90 7.53 10.83
CA HIS A 219 -23.81 6.07 10.95
C HIS A 219 -24.10 5.34 9.63
N GLU A 220 -25.04 5.82 8.80
CA GLU A 220 -25.35 5.24 7.48
C GLU A 220 -24.21 5.46 6.48
N GLY A 221 -23.42 6.53 6.61
CA GLY A 221 -22.15 6.66 5.87
C GLY A 221 -21.10 5.59 6.23
N TRP A 222 -21.30 4.85 7.33
CA TRP A 222 -20.41 3.79 7.81
C TRP A 222 -20.94 2.37 7.49
N GLY A 223 -22.21 2.21 7.12
CA GLY A 223 -22.86 0.92 6.85
C GLY A 223 -23.00 0.60 5.37
N SER A 224 -22.45 -0.55 4.97
CA SER A 224 -22.49 -1.19 3.65
C SER A 224 -23.77 -1.01 2.80
N GLU A 225 -23.63 -0.44 1.61
CA GLU A 225 -24.46 -0.85 0.46
C GLU A 225 -23.85 -2.08 -0.21
N GLY A 226 -24.43 -3.24 0.11
CA GLY A 226 -24.75 -4.33 -0.82
C GLY A 226 -23.63 -4.97 -1.65
N ARG A 227 -23.10 -6.10 -1.15
CA ARG A 227 -22.92 -7.34 -1.93
C ARG A 227 -23.03 -8.57 -1.03
N ASP A 228 -24.26 -9.01 -0.79
CA ASP A 228 -24.52 -10.40 -0.40
C ASP A 228 -24.35 -11.30 -1.63
N GLY A 229 -23.12 -11.71 -1.89
CA GLY A 229 -22.78 -12.81 -2.79
C GLY A 229 -22.32 -14.00 -1.96
N GLY A 230 -23.11 -15.07 -1.94
CA GLY A 230 -22.92 -16.23 -1.07
C GLY A 230 -21.49 -16.78 -1.07
N ALA A 231 -20.86 -16.78 0.11
CA ALA A 231 -19.64 -17.51 0.40
C ALA A 231 -19.87 -18.42 1.60
N ASN A 232 -19.38 -19.65 1.48
CA ASN A 232 -19.44 -20.72 2.47
C ASN A 232 -19.17 -20.22 3.90
N SER A 233 -19.95 -20.73 4.85
CA SER A 233 -19.89 -20.38 6.28
C SER A 233 -18.57 -20.83 6.93
N PHE A 234 -17.48 -20.12 6.67
CA PHE A 234 -16.28 -20.18 7.49
C PHE A 234 -16.51 -19.36 8.76
N GLY A 235 -16.27 -19.96 9.93
CA GLY A 235 -16.43 -19.28 11.22
C GLY A 235 -15.57 -18.02 11.31
N THR A 236 -16.04 -17.03 12.07
CA THR A 236 -15.37 -15.74 12.31
C THR A 236 -13.94 -15.87 12.85
N ASP A 237 -13.60 -17.03 13.41
CA ASP A 237 -12.31 -17.28 14.05
C ASP A 237 -11.13 -17.39 13.06
N HIS A 238 -11.40 -17.55 11.76
CA HIS A 238 -10.37 -17.69 10.73
C HIS A 238 -9.89 -16.38 10.11
N PHE A 239 -10.43 -15.24 10.55
CA PHE A 239 -10.15 -13.95 9.94
C PHE A 239 -9.89 -12.88 11.01
N VAL A 240 -9.13 -11.85 10.62
CA VAL A 240 -9.00 -10.60 11.38
C VAL A 240 -9.52 -9.46 10.50
N ALA A 241 -10.34 -8.58 11.06
CA ALA A 241 -10.86 -7.43 10.30
C ALA A 241 -9.72 -6.49 9.91
N LEU A 242 -9.72 -6.03 8.65
CA LEU A 242 -8.82 -4.97 8.22
C LEU A 242 -9.45 -3.60 8.55
N PRO A 243 -8.69 -2.64 9.09
CA PRO A 243 -9.06 -1.24 8.99
C PRO A 243 -9.29 -0.91 7.51
N ARG A 244 -10.25 -0.02 7.19
CA ARG A 244 -10.60 0.31 5.80
C ARG A 244 -9.32 0.50 4.97
N SER A 245 -9.12 -0.40 4.00
CA SER A 245 -7.85 -0.55 3.26
C SER A 245 -7.45 0.71 2.50
N ASP A 246 -8.43 1.56 2.17
CA ASP A 246 -8.22 2.88 1.54
C ASP A 246 -7.36 3.83 2.40
N LEU A 247 -7.39 3.68 3.74
CA LEU A 247 -6.59 4.50 4.66
C LEU A 247 -5.14 4.02 4.78
N LEU A 248 -4.91 2.73 4.55
CA LEU A 248 -3.58 2.10 4.65
C LEU A 248 -2.82 2.18 3.33
N ILE A 249 -3.54 2.11 2.21
CA ILE A 249 -2.96 2.06 0.86
C ILE A 249 -3.13 3.43 0.23
N GLY A 250 -2.33 4.39 0.67
CA GLY A 250 -2.24 5.74 0.07
C GLY A 250 -1.62 5.75 -1.33
N ARG A 251 -1.92 4.76 -2.19
CA ARG A 251 -1.30 4.53 -3.50
C ARG A 251 -2.37 4.23 -4.55
N GLY A 252 -2.89 5.30 -5.17
CA GLY A 252 -4.07 5.26 -6.06
C GLY A 252 -3.98 4.31 -7.26
N GLU A 253 -2.86 4.29 -7.98
CA GLU A 253 -2.72 3.43 -9.18
C GLU A 253 -2.36 1.98 -8.85
N GLU A 254 -1.58 1.77 -7.79
CA GLU A 254 -1.17 0.43 -7.38
C GLU A 254 -2.37 -0.36 -6.84
N ALA A 255 -3.14 0.25 -5.94
CA ALA A 255 -4.31 -0.37 -5.32
C ALA A 255 -5.40 -0.74 -6.34
N THR A 256 -5.63 0.12 -7.35
CA THR A 256 -6.62 -0.17 -8.41
C THR A 256 -6.19 -1.37 -9.25
N GLY A 257 -4.90 -1.47 -9.57
CA GLY A 257 -4.34 -2.62 -10.26
C GLY A 257 -4.46 -3.93 -9.47
N TRP A 258 -4.29 -3.90 -8.15
CA TRP A 258 -4.46 -5.07 -7.29
C TRP A 258 -5.91 -5.49 -7.11
N ARG A 259 -6.83 -4.53 -6.91
CA ARG A 259 -8.28 -4.79 -6.80
C ARG A 259 -8.90 -5.33 -8.10
N ALA A 260 -8.30 -4.99 -9.24
CA ALA A 260 -8.71 -5.54 -10.53
C ALA A 260 -8.17 -6.96 -10.79
N ALA A 261 -7.29 -7.48 -9.94
CA ALA A 261 -6.70 -8.80 -10.13
C ALA A 261 -7.76 -9.90 -10.00
N ARG A 262 -7.98 -10.64 -11.08
CA ARG A 262 -8.89 -11.80 -11.11
C ARG A 262 -8.21 -13.13 -10.79
N GLN A 263 -6.88 -13.12 -10.82
CA GLN A 263 -6.04 -14.30 -10.65
C GLN A 263 -4.80 -13.92 -9.83
N ILE A 264 -4.48 -14.72 -8.84
CA ILE A 264 -3.26 -14.62 -8.03
C ILE A 264 -2.41 -15.85 -8.31
N VAL A 265 -1.13 -15.62 -8.58
CA VAL A 265 -0.14 -16.68 -8.82
C VAL A 265 0.87 -16.63 -7.69
N VAL A 266 0.90 -17.66 -6.85
CA VAL A 266 1.95 -17.82 -5.84
C VAL A 266 3.14 -18.52 -6.51
N TYR A 267 4.14 -17.73 -6.91
CA TYR A 267 5.43 -18.23 -7.38
C TYR A 267 6.23 -18.70 -6.17
N HIS A 268 6.04 -19.96 -5.80
CA HIS A 268 6.49 -20.53 -4.54
C HIS A 268 7.94 -20.98 -4.63
N VAL A 269 8.86 -20.18 -4.09
CA VAL A 269 10.24 -20.58 -3.82
C VAL A 269 10.27 -21.60 -2.69
N SER A 270 10.99 -22.71 -2.86
CA SER A 270 11.13 -23.75 -1.82
C SER A 270 11.48 -23.18 -0.46
N GLU A 271 10.80 -23.65 0.59
CA GLU A 271 11.11 -23.37 2.00
C GLU A 271 10.98 -21.89 2.44
N SER A 272 10.25 -21.06 1.69
CA SER A 272 9.95 -19.65 2.02
C SER A 272 8.52 -19.42 2.55
N GLY A 273 7.87 -20.48 3.06
CA GLY A 273 6.52 -20.39 3.60
C GLY A 273 5.40 -20.32 2.56
N GLY A 274 5.68 -20.60 1.29
CA GLY A 274 4.66 -20.51 0.23
C GLY A 274 3.49 -21.46 0.41
N THR A 275 3.67 -22.66 0.99
CA THR A 275 2.53 -23.54 1.33
C THR A 275 1.57 -22.90 2.33
N SER A 276 2.11 -22.24 3.37
CA SER A 276 1.30 -21.50 4.35
C SER A 276 0.58 -20.33 3.68
N LEU A 277 1.27 -19.61 2.77
CA LEU A 277 0.70 -18.49 2.03
C LEU A 277 -0.45 -18.94 1.12
N VAL A 278 -0.26 -20.03 0.36
CA VAL A 278 -1.30 -20.64 -0.47
C VAL A 278 -2.52 -21.02 0.38
N GLY A 279 -2.31 -21.68 1.52
CA GLY A 279 -3.40 -22.05 2.41
C GLY A 279 -4.14 -20.86 3.01
N ALA A 280 -3.47 -19.72 3.19
CA ALA A 280 -4.12 -18.48 3.62
C ALA A 280 -4.92 -17.83 2.48
N LEU A 281 -4.32 -17.73 1.28
CA LEU A 281 -4.94 -17.10 0.12
C LEU A 281 -6.09 -17.91 -0.46
N ASP A 282 -6.09 -19.23 -0.33
CA ASP A 282 -7.20 -20.08 -0.78
C ASP A 282 -8.51 -19.72 -0.05
N LYS A 283 -8.40 -19.34 1.24
CA LYS A 283 -9.54 -18.86 2.04
C LYS A 283 -10.13 -17.55 1.51
N LEU A 284 -9.33 -16.71 0.87
CA LEU A 284 -9.80 -15.48 0.22
C LEU A 284 -10.36 -15.73 -1.19
N ASN A 285 -9.92 -16.79 -1.87
CA ASN A 285 -10.17 -17.01 -3.29
C ASN A 285 -11.37 -17.91 -3.59
N GLY A 286 -12.06 -18.43 -2.57
CA GLY A 286 -13.32 -19.17 -2.72
C GLY A 286 -13.18 -20.55 -3.39
N GLY A 287 -11.98 -21.15 -3.36
CA GLY A 287 -11.76 -22.55 -3.75
C GLY A 287 -11.49 -22.83 -5.24
N ARG A 288 -11.33 -21.82 -6.10
CA ARG A 288 -10.86 -22.01 -7.49
C ARG A 288 -9.33 -22.05 -7.55
N TYR A 289 -8.79 -23.12 -6.98
CA TYR A 289 -7.36 -23.32 -6.75
C TYR A 289 -6.77 -24.38 -7.70
N ARG A 290 -5.55 -24.13 -8.22
CA ARG A 290 -4.76 -25.09 -8.98
C ARG A 290 -3.32 -25.14 -8.49
N ALA A 291 -2.85 -26.33 -8.13
CA ALA A 291 -1.44 -26.59 -7.85
C ALA A 291 -0.69 -27.03 -9.12
N CYS A 292 0.51 -26.49 -9.32
CA CYS A 292 1.47 -26.89 -10.33
C CYS A 292 2.82 -27.08 -9.62
N VAL A 293 3.04 -28.28 -9.05
CA VAL A 293 4.24 -28.60 -8.25
C VAL A 293 5.20 -29.52 -8.98
N THR A 294 4.74 -30.14 -10.08
CA THR A 294 5.54 -30.96 -10.98
C THR A 294 5.50 -30.44 -12.40
N ARG A 295 6.48 -30.82 -13.22
CA ARG A 295 6.50 -30.47 -14.64
C ARG A 295 5.24 -30.97 -15.38
N ALA A 296 4.78 -32.17 -15.06
CA ALA A 296 3.57 -32.72 -15.66
C ALA A 296 2.32 -31.89 -15.34
N GLU A 297 2.18 -31.38 -14.13
CA GLU A 297 1.05 -30.50 -13.76
C GLU A 297 1.13 -29.14 -14.42
N ALA A 298 2.33 -28.58 -14.59
CA ALA A 298 2.55 -27.36 -15.36
C ALA A 298 2.23 -27.55 -16.84
N ASP A 299 2.62 -28.67 -17.43
CA ASP A 299 2.28 -29.00 -18.82
C ASP A 299 0.76 -29.18 -18.96
N GLN A 300 0.08 -29.80 -17.99
CA GLN A 300 -1.39 -29.87 -17.95
C GLN A 300 -2.04 -28.49 -17.85
N PHE A 301 -1.50 -27.60 -17.01
CA PHE A 301 -2.00 -26.22 -16.90
C PHE A 301 -1.80 -25.44 -18.20
N ALA A 302 -0.64 -25.58 -18.84
CA ALA A 302 -0.34 -24.99 -20.14
C ALA A 302 -1.22 -25.55 -21.28
N ALA A 303 -1.72 -26.78 -21.14
CA ALA A 303 -2.60 -27.42 -22.12
C ALA A 303 -4.08 -27.01 -22.02
N LEU A 304 -4.50 -26.35 -20.93
CA LEU A 304 -5.84 -25.76 -20.82
C LEU A 304 -6.04 -24.69 -21.90
N ASP A 305 -7.28 -24.35 -22.24
CA ASP A 305 -7.54 -23.14 -23.03
C ASP A 305 -7.44 -21.87 -22.16
N ASP A 306 -7.37 -20.69 -22.78
CA ASP A 306 -7.26 -19.41 -22.06
C ASP A 306 -8.45 -19.18 -21.11
N ALA A 307 -9.66 -19.57 -21.50
CA ALA A 307 -10.85 -19.36 -20.67
C ALA A 307 -10.78 -20.20 -19.38
N GLN A 308 -10.38 -21.47 -19.51
CA GLN A 308 -10.16 -22.38 -18.40
C GLN A 308 -9.03 -21.90 -17.48
N ARG A 309 -7.90 -21.45 -18.04
CA ARG A 309 -6.79 -20.92 -17.24
C ARG A 309 -7.18 -19.66 -16.47
N HIS A 310 -7.91 -18.75 -17.10
CA HIS A 310 -8.28 -17.47 -16.50
C HIS A 310 -9.43 -17.58 -15.49
N ASP A 311 -10.18 -18.69 -15.48
CA ASP A 311 -11.20 -18.96 -14.46
C ASP A 311 -10.60 -19.41 -13.10
N ILE A 312 -9.35 -19.87 -13.11
CA ILE A 312 -8.61 -20.24 -11.89
C ILE A 312 -8.21 -18.95 -11.15
N SER A 313 -8.74 -18.73 -9.94
CA SER A 313 -8.44 -17.52 -9.16
C SER A 313 -7.11 -17.60 -8.40
N LEU A 314 -6.67 -18.82 -8.04
CA LEU A 314 -5.40 -19.03 -7.34
C LEU A 314 -4.57 -20.14 -8.00
N VAL A 315 -3.38 -19.78 -8.48
CA VAL A 315 -2.40 -20.72 -9.03
C VAL A 315 -1.22 -20.84 -8.06
N HIS A 316 -0.96 -22.03 -7.56
CA HIS A 316 0.27 -22.33 -6.83
C HIS A 316 1.30 -22.90 -7.79
N TRP A 317 2.33 -22.11 -8.08
CA TRP A 317 3.37 -22.43 -9.04
C TRP A 317 4.69 -22.70 -8.31
N HIS A 318 5.06 -23.97 -8.19
CA HIS A 318 6.26 -24.40 -7.48
C HIS A 318 7.27 -25.00 -8.46
N LEU A 319 7.63 -24.21 -9.48
CA LEU A 319 8.62 -24.56 -10.49
C LEU A 319 9.43 -23.31 -10.85
N PRO A 320 10.76 -23.43 -11.00
CA PRO A 320 11.60 -22.34 -11.50
C PRO A 320 11.42 -22.24 -13.02
N LEU A 321 10.25 -21.77 -13.47
CA LEU A 321 9.88 -21.62 -14.87
C LEU A 321 9.06 -20.34 -15.08
N PRO A 322 9.18 -19.67 -16.24
CA PRO A 322 8.36 -18.50 -16.55
C PRO A 322 6.87 -18.84 -16.53
N ILE A 323 6.10 -18.11 -15.71
CA ILE A 323 4.65 -18.32 -15.57
C ILE A 323 3.82 -17.24 -16.27
N ARG A 324 4.38 -16.03 -16.45
CA ARG A 324 3.66 -14.88 -17.02
C ARG A 324 3.00 -15.17 -18.38
N PRO A 325 3.60 -15.94 -19.31
CA PRO A 325 2.95 -16.27 -20.59
C PRO A 325 1.72 -17.18 -20.47
N LEU A 326 1.49 -17.83 -19.33
CA LEU A 326 0.41 -18.82 -19.15
C LEU A 326 -0.76 -18.28 -18.33
N VAL A 327 -0.68 -17.05 -17.81
CA VAL A 327 -1.67 -16.47 -16.89
C VAL A 327 -2.27 -15.20 -17.47
N SER A 328 -3.41 -14.77 -16.90
CA SER A 328 -4.08 -13.55 -17.36
C SER A 328 -3.13 -12.35 -17.31
N SER A 329 -3.27 -11.39 -18.23
CA SER A 329 -2.55 -10.11 -18.17
C SER A 329 -2.87 -9.31 -16.89
N SER A 330 -4.02 -9.59 -16.27
CA SER A 330 -4.43 -9.03 -14.99
C SER A 330 -4.01 -9.87 -13.78
N ALA A 331 -3.27 -10.96 -13.99
CA ALA A 331 -2.83 -11.82 -12.90
C ALA A 331 -1.72 -11.14 -12.09
N ARG A 332 -1.77 -11.29 -10.76
CA ARG A 332 -0.72 -10.80 -9.86
C ARG A 332 0.15 -11.95 -9.41
N ILE A 333 1.44 -11.85 -9.68
CA ILE A 333 2.44 -12.82 -9.25
C ILE A 333 2.97 -12.38 -7.89
N VAL A 334 2.80 -13.25 -6.90
CA VAL A 334 3.27 -13.03 -5.54
C VAL A 334 4.27 -14.11 -5.17
N SER A 335 5.25 -13.76 -4.37
CA SER A 335 6.25 -14.70 -3.89
C SER A 335 6.70 -14.34 -2.47
N MET A 336 7.41 -15.27 -1.84
CA MET A 336 8.03 -15.08 -0.53
C MET A 336 9.49 -15.46 -0.64
N VAL A 337 10.36 -14.69 0.01
CA VAL A 337 11.77 -15.04 0.21
C VAL A 337 12.06 -15.23 1.70
N ARG A 338 13.16 -15.91 1.99
CA ARG A 338 13.59 -16.25 3.35
C ARG A 338 15.09 -16.07 3.46
N ASP A 339 15.58 -15.79 4.67
CA ASP A 339 17.01 -15.86 4.96
C ASP A 339 17.62 -17.15 4.40
N PRO A 340 18.64 -17.07 3.51
CA PRO A 340 19.17 -18.24 2.81
C PRO A 340 19.74 -19.31 3.75
N VAL A 341 20.31 -18.91 4.89
CA VAL A 341 20.83 -19.87 5.87
C VAL A 341 19.69 -20.65 6.48
N GLN A 342 18.63 -19.95 6.92
CA GLN A 342 17.44 -20.63 7.42
C GLN A 342 16.76 -21.51 6.37
N ARG A 343 16.73 -21.07 5.10
CA ARG A 343 16.13 -21.81 3.99
C ARG A 343 16.87 -23.13 3.77
N VAL A 344 18.20 -23.13 3.70
CA VAL A 344 19.04 -24.33 3.55
C VAL A 344 18.80 -25.30 4.72
N VAL A 345 18.82 -24.80 5.96
CA VAL A 345 18.56 -25.64 7.14
C VAL A 345 17.14 -26.23 7.11
N SER A 346 16.12 -25.41 6.79
CA SER A 346 14.73 -25.86 6.65
C SER A 346 14.61 -26.97 5.62
N HIS A 347 15.25 -26.79 4.46
CA HIS A 347 15.22 -27.75 3.38
C HIS A 347 15.84 -29.10 3.79
N TYR A 348 17.01 -29.09 4.44
CA TYR A 348 17.62 -30.32 4.96
C TYR A 348 16.68 -31.06 5.91
N TYR A 349 16.17 -30.38 6.93
CA TYR A 349 15.36 -31.02 7.96
C TYR A 349 14.00 -31.47 7.43
N TRP A 350 13.46 -30.76 6.44
CA TRP A 350 12.28 -31.22 5.72
C TRP A 350 12.57 -32.48 4.90
N GLN A 351 13.72 -32.60 4.22
CA GLN A 351 14.06 -33.86 3.54
C GLN A 351 14.29 -34.99 4.56
N ALA A 352 15.07 -34.71 5.62
CA ALA A 352 15.43 -35.69 6.63
C ALA A 352 14.21 -36.26 7.38
N ARG A 353 13.17 -35.46 7.64
CA ARG A 353 11.95 -35.95 8.28
C ARG A 353 11.08 -36.83 7.37
N HIS A 354 11.20 -36.70 6.04
CA HIS A 354 10.44 -37.49 5.08
C HIS A 354 11.22 -38.71 4.56
N ARG A 355 12.44 -38.92 5.07
CA ARG A 355 13.26 -40.10 4.79
C ARG A 355 12.47 -41.39 4.98
N GLY A 356 12.54 -42.30 4.01
CA GLY A 356 11.90 -43.59 4.05
C GLY A 356 10.38 -43.56 3.86
N GLN A 357 9.78 -42.39 3.58
CA GLN A 357 8.33 -42.26 3.36
C GLN A 357 7.93 -42.42 1.88
N GLY A 358 8.87 -42.77 1.00
CA GLY A 358 8.61 -42.92 -0.45
C GLY A 358 8.31 -41.59 -1.14
N VAL A 359 8.79 -40.49 -0.56
CA VAL A 359 8.53 -39.14 -1.03
C VAL A 359 9.55 -38.81 -2.14
N PRO A 360 9.11 -38.61 -3.40
CA PRO A 360 10.01 -38.65 -4.56
C PRO A 360 10.98 -37.46 -4.67
N TRP A 361 10.81 -36.44 -3.83
CA TRP A 361 11.65 -35.25 -3.78
C TRP A 361 12.64 -35.25 -2.60
N VAL A 362 12.70 -36.32 -1.81
CA VAL A 362 13.80 -36.53 -0.86
C VAL A 362 15.01 -37.01 -1.65
N SER A 363 16.15 -36.33 -1.50
CA SER A 363 17.37 -36.72 -2.22
C SER A 363 17.88 -38.09 -1.79
N ASP A 364 18.45 -38.85 -2.73
CA ASP A 364 19.03 -40.18 -2.48
C ASP A 364 20.09 -40.15 -1.37
N GLN A 365 20.82 -39.05 -1.26
CA GLN A 365 21.83 -38.83 -0.22
C GLN A 365 21.19 -38.75 1.17
N ILE A 366 20.10 -37.99 1.31
CA ILE A 366 19.36 -37.89 2.57
C ILE A 366 18.64 -39.20 2.87
N GLU A 367 18.13 -39.91 1.85
CA GLU A 367 17.62 -41.27 1.98
C GLU A 367 18.66 -42.25 2.52
N ALA A 368 19.90 -42.14 2.04
CA ALA A 368 21.05 -42.90 2.55
C ALA A 368 21.53 -42.45 3.95
N GLY A 369 20.89 -41.43 4.55
CA GLY A 369 21.16 -40.98 5.91
C GLY A 369 22.25 -39.93 6.05
N MET A 370 22.57 -39.20 4.97
CA MET A 370 23.53 -38.09 4.98
C MET A 370 23.23 -37.08 6.09
N SER A 371 24.28 -36.64 6.79
CA SER A 371 24.17 -35.63 7.86
C SER A 371 24.07 -34.21 7.31
N LEU A 372 23.65 -33.24 8.13
CA LEU A 372 23.59 -31.83 7.70
C LEU A 372 24.96 -31.31 7.26
N ARG A 373 26.03 -31.70 7.96
CA ARG A 373 27.40 -31.31 7.61
C ARG A 373 27.77 -31.81 6.22
N ASP A 374 27.63 -33.12 6.00
CA ASP A 374 27.98 -33.76 4.72
C ASP A 374 27.11 -33.24 3.58
N TRP A 375 25.84 -32.94 3.87
CA TRP A 375 24.92 -32.36 2.89
C TRP A 375 25.31 -30.93 2.50
N VAL A 376 25.69 -30.09 3.45
CA VAL A 376 26.19 -28.73 3.16
C VAL A 376 27.48 -28.77 2.34
N ASP A 377 28.41 -29.68 2.65
CA ASP A 377 29.62 -29.85 1.84
C ASP A 377 29.30 -30.38 0.44
N TRP A 378 28.35 -31.32 0.33
CA TRP A 378 27.85 -31.81 -0.95
C TRP A 378 27.17 -30.71 -1.80
N LEU A 379 26.46 -29.78 -1.16
CA LEU A 379 25.85 -28.62 -1.81
C LEU A 379 26.91 -27.62 -2.33
N ALA A 380 28.01 -27.43 -1.60
CA ALA A 380 29.03 -26.45 -1.97
C ALA A 380 29.69 -26.71 -3.33
N ASP A 381 29.72 -27.97 -3.77
CA ASP A 381 30.32 -28.40 -5.03
C ASP A 381 29.32 -28.41 -6.21
N ARG A 382 28.10 -27.88 -6.01
CA ARG A 382 26.99 -27.96 -6.98
C ARG A 382 26.28 -26.62 -7.15
N GLU A 383 25.67 -26.41 -8.32
CA GLU A 383 24.62 -25.39 -8.47
C GLU A 383 23.40 -25.84 -7.66
N VAL A 384 23.30 -25.31 -6.44
CA VAL A 384 22.20 -25.60 -5.51
C VAL A 384 20.90 -25.00 -6.04
N ASP A 385 19.76 -25.49 -5.57
CA ASP A 385 18.45 -24.82 -5.62
C ASP A 385 18.51 -23.45 -4.91
N ALA A 386 19.30 -22.50 -5.43
CA ALA A 386 19.57 -21.18 -4.89
C ALA A 386 18.35 -20.27 -5.10
N LEU A 387 18.13 -19.34 -4.19
CA LEU A 387 17.06 -18.35 -4.32
C LEU A 387 17.21 -17.56 -5.63
N SER A 388 18.44 -17.18 -5.97
CA SER A 388 18.81 -16.55 -7.24
C SER A 388 18.39 -17.36 -8.48
N ASN A 389 18.43 -18.69 -8.44
CA ASN A 389 18.01 -19.54 -9.55
C ASN A 389 16.50 -19.45 -9.81
N TRP A 390 15.69 -19.34 -8.77
CA TRP A 390 14.23 -19.16 -8.90
C TRP A 390 13.88 -17.84 -9.59
N ILE A 391 14.60 -16.77 -9.26
CA ILE A 391 14.36 -15.44 -9.82
C ILE A 391 14.88 -15.37 -11.25
N THR A 392 16.08 -15.88 -11.50
CA THR A 392 16.67 -15.93 -12.84
C THR A 392 15.80 -16.72 -13.80
N ALA A 393 15.14 -17.79 -13.34
CA ALA A 393 14.25 -18.60 -14.16
C ALA A 393 12.97 -17.87 -14.63
N LEU A 394 12.64 -16.70 -14.07
CA LEU A 394 11.54 -15.87 -14.56
C LEU A 394 11.90 -15.11 -15.85
N GLU A 395 13.20 -14.96 -16.14
CA GLU A 395 13.70 -14.26 -17.32
C GLU A 395 14.49 -15.18 -18.27
N PRO A 396 14.30 -15.06 -19.60
CA PRO A 396 15.26 -15.61 -20.53
C PRO A 396 16.63 -14.92 -20.34
N PRO A 397 17.75 -15.61 -20.61
CA PRO A 397 19.06 -15.18 -20.17
C PRO A 397 19.43 -13.80 -20.73
N ARG A 398 19.52 -12.79 -19.86
CA ARG A 398 20.26 -11.54 -20.09
C ARG A 398 21.65 -11.64 -19.48
N ALA A 399 22.58 -10.86 -20.01
CA ALA A 399 23.97 -10.83 -19.54
C ALA A 399 24.03 -10.23 -18.13
N ASP A 400 24.56 -11.03 -17.19
CA ASP A 400 24.79 -10.76 -15.75
C ASP A 400 23.62 -11.00 -14.75
N PRO A 401 23.10 -12.24 -14.64
CA PRO A 401 22.04 -12.61 -13.70
C PRO A 401 22.51 -12.82 -12.24
N GLN A 402 23.76 -12.53 -11.87
CA GLN A 402 24.30 -12.97 -10.56
C GLN A 402 24.58 -11.87 -9.53
N SER A 403 24.38 -10.59 -9.86
CA SER A 403 24.44 -9.53 -8.84
C SER A 403 23.10 -9.41 -8.08
N ALA A 404 23.17 -9.06 -6.79
CA ALA A 404 21.97 -8.82 -5.97
C ALA A 404 21.06 -7.72 -6.57
N ALA A 405 21.65 -6.67 -7.15
CA ALA A 405 20.91 -5.62 -7.84
C ALA A 405 20.18 -6.15 -9.09
N GLY A 406 20.86 -6.93 -9.94
CA GLY A 406 20.26 -7.52 -11.13
C GLY A 406 19.12 -8.49 -10.80
N LEU A 407 19.30 -9.31 -9.75
CA LEU A 407 18.24 -10.19 -9.23
C LEU A 407 17.05 -9.40 -8.68
N LEU A 408 17.29 -8.30 -7.97
CA LEU A 408 16.22 -7.44 -7.46
C LEU A 408 15.44 -6.77 -8.59
N GLU A 409 16.13 -6.29 -9.63
CA GLU A 409 15.47 -5.76 -10.82
C GLU A 409 14.63 -6.83 -11.55
N ALA A 410 15.14 -8.06 -11.66
CA ALA A 410 14.39 -9.17 -12.25
C ALA A 410 13.15 -9.51 -11.42
N ALA A 411 13.28 -9.55 -10.09
CA ALA A 411 12.15 -9.72 -9.19
C ALA A 411 11.11 -8.59 -9.35
N ASP A 412 11.53 -7.31 -9.37
CA ASP A 412 10.65 -6.15 -9.54
C ASP A 412 9.90 -6.17 -10.89
N ARG A 413 10.49 -6.73 -11.95
CA ARG A 413 9.84 -6.87 -13.26
C ARG A 413 8.78 -7.95 -13.30
N HIS A 414 8.99 -9.05 -12.57
CA HIS A 414 8.18 -10.26 -12.73
C HIS A 414 7.26 -10.57 -11.56
N ILE A 415 7.55 -10.06 -10.36
CA ILE A 415 6.83 -10.33 -9.13
C ILE A 415 6.17 -9.04 -8.66
N ASP A 416 4.84 -9.04 -8.65
CA ASP A 416 4.02 -7.90 -8.24
C ASP A 416 4.15 -7.65 -6.71
N PHE A 417 4.28 -8.71 -5.92
CA PHE A 417 4.52 -8.63 -4.46
C PHE A 417 5.53 -9.68 -3.99
N LEU A 418 6.61 -9.23 -3.35
CA LEU A 418 7.65 -10.07 -2.77
C LEU A 418 7.66 -9.90 -1.24
N GLY A 419 7.09 -10.87 -0.52
CA GLY A 419 7.07 -10.86 0.94
C GLY A 419 8.32 -11.50 1.55
N ILE A 420 8.48 -11.31 2.86
CA ILE A 420 9.63 -11.79 3.65
C ILE A 420 9.13 -12.78 4.69
N THR A 421 9.71 -13.99 4.74
CA THR A 421 9.27 -15.05 5.65
C THR A 421 9.42 -14.66 7.13
N GLU A 422 10.43 -13.86 7.46
CA GLU A 422 10.66 -13.31 8.79
C GLU A 422 9.60 -12.27 9.19
N PHE A 423 8.83 -11.77 8.23
CA PHE A 423 7.69 -10.87 8.39
C PHE A 423 6.44 -11.51 7.78
N PHE A 424 6.21 -12.81 8.02
CA PHE A 424 5.15 -13.56 7.35
C PHE A 424 3.75 -12.98 7.63
N ASP A 425 3.45 -12.70 8.91
CA ASP A 425 2.16 -12.16 9.32
C ASP A 425 1.92 -10.78 8.68
N GLU A 426 2.94 -9.92 8.71
CA GLU A 426 2.92 -8.61 8.07
C GLU A 426 2.79 -8.71 6.56
N SER A 427 3.52 -9.62 5.91
CA SER A 427 3.46 -9.84 4.46
C SER A 427 2.06 -10.28 4.03
N LEU A 428 1.42 -11.16 4.80
CA LEU A 428 0.05 -11.60 4.56
C LEU A 428 -0.96 -10.47 4.78
N PHE A 429 -0.78 -9.68 5.84
CA PHE A 429 -1.59 -8.50 6.12
C PHE A 429 -1.51 -7.47 4.97
N ILE A 430 -0.30 -7.12 4.54
CA ILE A 430 -0.06 -6.19 3.43
C ILE A 430 -0.68 -6.73 2.15
N LEU A 431 -0.47 -8.01 1.82
CA LEU A 431 -1.03 -8.60 0.63
C LEU A 431 -2.57 -8.60 0.64
N ALA A 432 -3.19 -8.95 1.76
CA ALA A 432 -4.65 -8.90 1.90
C ALA A 432 -5.18 -7.47 1.70
N ALA A 433 -4.49 -6.46 2.27
CA ALA A 433 -4.81 -5.07 2.05
C ALA A 433 -4.69 -4.69 0.57
N LEU A 434 -3.56 -5.00 -0.09
CA LEU A 434 -3.33 -4.73 -1.52
C LEU A 434 -4.46 -5.31 -2.38
N LEU A 435 -4.88 -6.54 -2.11
CA LEU A 435 -6.00 -7.21 -2.78
C LEU A 435 -7.37 -6.55 -2.52
N GLY A 436 -7.45 -5.55 -1.64
CA GLY A 436 -8.68 -4.91 -1.24
C GLY A 436 -9.59 -5.81 -0.40
N ALA A 437 -9.02 -6.80 0.31
CA ALA A 437 -9.80 -7.64 1.20
C ALA A 437 -10.27 -6.82 2.41
N ASP A 438 -11.48 -7.11 2.91
CA ASP A 438 -12.00 -6.53 4.15
C ASP A 438 -11.45 -7.25 5.40
N ARG A 439 -10.82 -8.41 5.21
CA ARG A 439 -10.32 -9.28 6.27
C ARG A 439 -9.04 -9.97 5.86
N VAL A 440 -8.12 -10.15 6.82
CA VAL A 440 -6.91 -10.96 6.65
C VAL A 440 -7.21 -12.40 7.06
N PRO A 441 -6.89 -13.41 6.23
CA PRO A 441 -7.02 -14.80 6.63
C PRO A 441 -5.94 -15.13 7.68
N LYS A 442 -6.33 -15.83 8.74
CA LYS A 442 -5.35 -16.50 9.61
C LYS A 442 -4.75 -17.71 8.88
N TRP A 443 -3.52 -18.06 9.19
CA TRP A 443 -2.81 -19.15 8.51
C TRP A 443 -2.41 -20.26 9.47
N GLU A 444 -2.19 -21.45 8.95
CA GLU A 444 -1.63 -22.58 9.69
C GLU A 444 -0.23 -22.87 9.21
N ARG A 445 0.66 -23.17 10.15
CA ARG A 445 1.97 -23.68 9.80
C ARG A 445 1.82 -25.08 9.20
N ALA A 446 2.13 -25.20 7.91
CA ALA A 446 2.04 -26.46 7.19
C ALA A 446 3.01 -27.55 7.72
N ALA A 447 4.08 -27.17 8.42
CA ALA A 447 5.07 -28.07 8.99
C ALA A 447 5.00 -28.11 10.53
N THR A 448 4.57 -29.24 11.08
CA THR A 448 4.73 -29.57 12.51
C THR A 448 6.14 -30.11 12.73
N GLY A 449 6.95 -29.43 13.57
CA GLY A 449 8.35 -29.80 13.83
C GLY A 449 9.33 -29.03 12.94
N GLY A 450 9.45 -27.72 13.21
CA GLY A 450 10.43 -26.88 12.52
C GLY A 450 11.87 -27.37 12.75
N PRO A 451 12.81 -26.92 11.90
CA PRO A 451 14.23 -27.21 12.12
C PRO A 451 14.68 -26.73 13.53
N PRO A 452 15.76 -27.30 14.08
CA PRO A 452 16.38 -26.75 15.27
C PRO A 452 16.73 -25.27 15.07
N LYS A 453 16.83 -24.52 16.17
CA LYS A 453 17.26 -23.12 16.06
C LYS A 453 18.69 -23.10 15.54
N LEU A 454 19.06 -22.07 14.77
CA LEU A 454 20.43 -21.93 14.27
C LEU A 454 21.45 -21.89 15.41
N SER A 455 21.07 -21.38 16.58
CA SER A 455 21.89 -21.39 17.80
C SER A 455 22.22 -22.79 18.33
N ASP A 456 21.44 -23.80 17.94
CA ASP A 456 21.59 -25.18 18.40
C ASP A 456 22.47 -25.99 17.43
N LEU A 457 22.87 -25.40 16.30
CA LEU A 457 23.72 -26.02 15.29
C LEU A 457 25.19 -25.66 15.51
N ASP A 458 26.10 -26.52 15.05
CA ASP A 458 27.54 -26.25 15.09
C ASP A 458 27.85 -24.94 14.30
N PRO A 459 28.46 -23.93 14.93
CA PRO A 459 28.82 -22.68 14.27
C PRO A 459 29.67 -22.86 13.00
N ALA A 460 30.45 -23.94 12.91
CA ALA A 460 31.21 -24.26 11.69
C ALA A 460 30.31 -24.63 10.52
N ILE A 461 29.20 -25.34 10.76
CA ILE A 461 28.20 -25.66 9.73
C ILE A 461 27.51 -24.38 9.28
N ILE A 462 27.11 -23.52 10.22
CA ILE A 462 26.48 -22.23 9.90
C ILE A 462 27.39 -21.39 9.01
N ARG A 463 28.66 -21.19 9.39
CA ARG A 463 29.62 -20.44 8.57
C ARG A 463 29.78 -21.03 7.17
N ARG A 464 29.76 -22.37 7.05
CA ARG A 464 29.83 -23.03 5.75
C ARG A 464 28.59 -22.73 4.89
N ILE A 465 27.40 -22.79 5.47
CA ILE A 465 26.15 -22.42 4.79
C ILE A 465 26.20 -20.94 4.36
N GLU A 466 26.66 -20.05 5.24
CA GLU A 466 26.82 -18.63 4.94
C GLU A 466 27.75 -18.39 3.74
N THR A 467 28.86 -19.12 3.66
CA THR A 467 29.79 -19.02 2.52
C THR A 467 29.14 -19.46 1.21
N ILE A 468 28.44 -20.61 1.19
CA ILE A 468 27.83 -21.11 -0.06
C ILE A 468 26.58 -20.34 -0.48
N THR A 469 26.00 -19.54 0.42
CA THR A 469 24.81 -18.71 0.17
C THR A 469 25.10 -17.21 0.14
N GLU A 470 26.37 -16.79 0.05
CA GLU A 470 26.77 -15.38 0.14
C GLU A 470 25.99 -14.46 -0.83
N ALA A 471 25.92 -14.83 -2.12
CA ALA A 471 25.18 -14.07 -3.12
C ALA A 471 23.66 -14.02 -2.84
N ASP A 472 23.06 -15.15 -2.44
CA ASP A 472 21.65 -15.22 -2.06
C ASP A 472 21.37 -14.34 -0.82
N ARG A 473 22.34 -14.22 0.11
CA ARG A 473 22.19 -13.38 1.31
C ARG A 473 22.19 -11.91 0.95
N GLU A 474 23.09 -11.49 0.06
CA GLU A 474 23.12 -10.12 -0.45
C GLU A 474 21.77 -9.79 -1.13
N PHE A 475 21.28 -10.69 -1.99
CA PHE A 475 19.97 -10.56 -2.64
C PHE A 475 18.81 -10.51 -1.62
N PHE A 476 18.81 -11.40 -0.62
CA PHE A 476 17.80 -11.40 0.43
C PHE A 476 17.79 -10.09 1.24
N HIS A 477 18.96 -9.58 1.59
CA HIS A 477 19.07 -8.30 2.30
C HIS A 477 18.56 -7.13 1.45
N ALA A 478 18.81 -7.13 0.14
CA ALA A 478 18.26 -6.16 -0.79
C ALA A 478 16.72 -6.25 -0.86
N CYS A 479 16.16 -7.46 -0.97
CA CYS A 479 14.71 -7.68 -0.93
C CYS A 479 14.08 -7.19 0.38
N ARG A 480 14.69 -7.52 1.53
CA ARG A 480 14.20 -7.12 2.85
C ARG A 480 14.23 -5.61 3.03
N SER A 481 15.31 -4.95 2.62
CA SER A 481 15.42 -3.49 2.68
C SER A 481 14.34 -2.83 1.84
N ARG A 482 14.13 -3.29 0.60
CA ARG A 482 13.09 -2.77 -0.28
C ARG A 482 11.67 -3.03 0.25
N PHE A 483 11.43 -4.19 0.87
CA PHE A 483 10.16 -4.50 1.52
C PHE A 483 9.87 -3.52 2.67
N LEU A 484 10.85 -3.28 3.55
CA LEU A 484 10.70 -2.36 4.68
C LEU A 484 10.64 -0.89 4.26
N GLU A 485 11.38 -0.50 3.23
CA GLU A 485 11.25 0.84 2.64
C GLU A 485 9.84 1.06 2.08
N ARG A 486 9.29 0.03 1.41
CA ARG A 486 8.00 0.12 0.75
C ARG A 486 6.82 -0.02 1.71
N TYR A 487 6.93 -0.82 2.76
CA TYR A 487 5.79 -1.21 3.60
C TYR A 487 6.08 -1.10 5.11
N GLY A 488 7.14 -0.38 5.51
CA GLY A 488 7.57 -0.28 6.91
C GLY A 488 6.50 0.29 7.84
N ASP A 489 5.70 1.24 7.35
CA ASP A 489 4.54 1.81 8.04
C ASP A 489 3.45 0.75 8.30
N MET A 490 3.14 -0.08 7.31
CA MET A 490 2.19 -1.18 7.44
C MET A 490 2.70 -2.31 8.34
N VAL A 491 4.01 -2.61 8.29
CA VAL A 491 4.68 -3.55 9.20
C VAL A 491 4.54 -3.07 10.65
N GLU A 492 4.88 -1.80 10.92
CA GLU A 492 4.76 -1.21 12.24
C GLU A 492 3.31 -1.20 12.73
N PHE A 493 2.37 -0.83 11.86
CA PHE A 493 0.95 -0.87 12.16
C PHE A 493 0.48 -2.27 12.56
N HIS A 494 0.82 -3.28 11.76
CA HIS A 494 0.47 -4.68 12.04
C HIS A 494 1.01 -5.12 13.41
N GLN A 495 2.29 -4.85 13.67
CA GLN A 495 2.95 -5.22 14.92
C GLN A 495 2.32 -4.56 16.14
N ARG A 496 1.90 -3.29 16.00
CA ARG A 496 1.29 -2.53 17.09
C ARG A 496 -0.17 -2.90 17.34
N HIS A 497 -0.93 -3.20 16.29
CA HIS A 497 -2.40 -3.24 16.40
C HIS A 497 -3.05 -4.59 16.08
N ILE A 498 -2.39 -5.45 15.31
CA ILE A 498 -2.97 -6.71 14.83
C ILE A 498 -2.41 -7.91 15.62
N GLY A 499 -1.09 -7.97 15.77
CA GLY A 499 -0.43 -9.12 16.41
C GLY A 499 -0.39 -10.35 15.50
N SER A 500 -0.26 -11.55 16.06
CA SER A 500 -0.01 -12.74 15.23
C SER A 500 -1.25 -13.26 14.48
N LEU A 501 -1.04 -13.66 13.23
CA LEU A 501 -2.05 -14.29 12.37
C LEU A 501 -1.96 -15.82 12.35
N GLU A 502 -0.95 -16.41 13.01
CA GLU A 502 -0.74 -17.84 13.06
C GLU A 502 -1.77 -18.53 13.96
N MET A 503 -2.50 -19.51 13.41
CA MET A 503 -3.37 -20.38 14.19
C MET A 503 -2.52 -21.46 14.86
N ARG A 504 -2.46 -21.42 16.20
CA ARG A 504 -1.86 -22.49 16.98
C ARG A 504 -2.85 -23.66 17.01
N ARG A 505 -2.42 -24.83 16.54
CA ARG A 505 -3.16 -26.08 16.78
C ARG A 505 -3.21 -26.30 18.29
N ALA A 506 -4.42 -26.44 18.82
CA ALA A 506 -4.69 -26.70 20.23
C ALA A 506 -4.13 -28.04 20.69
#